data_AF-A0AA95NNN9-F1
#
_entry.id   AF-A0AA95NNN9-F1
#
_cell.length_a   1.000
_cell.length_b   1.000
_cell.length_c   1.000
_cell.angle_alpha   90.00
_cell.angle_beta   90.00
_cell.angle_gamma   90.00
#
_symmetry.space_group_name_H-M   'P 1'
#
loop_
_entity.id
_entity.type
_entity.pdbx_description
1 polymer ?
#
loop_
_entity_poly.entity_id
_entity_poly.type
_entity_poly.pdbx_seq_one_letter_code
_entity_poly.pdbx_strand_id
1 'polypeptide(L)'
;MSTSTAIPCQRRRAPGAALSLSLLLGALLPSAPALADAERQATASLAPSQLVGLDLNLQIEKVAPAAALPNQGVIVKRYLAQGLWTSQGAGGPGHRQASGSYQLRHGGDHMLEERSVDDSGQAQSSTRYSFEHPRGGTWVQSLNHGQQQLSGHFTVAPSQPGPAQQLAPASNAGLHVALIIKQALAPTLPPGVFPSAGLVLQSYAADGTLSFQGFGPGNINSKGSYSYKRLSANTAVEEATQTSDFFSLPYTMVYTFKTPNSGTWYQNFYNGLIQFSGTFDTFPR
;
A
#
# COMPACT_ATOMS: atom_id res chain seq x y z
N MET A 1 3.16 57.74 51.33
CA MET A 1 4.31 58.18 50.52
C MET A 1 4.25 57.41 49.22
N SER A 2 4.33 57.95 48.00
CA SER A 2 4.07 59.26 47.43
C SER A 2 3.77 58.96 45.96
N THR A 3 2.83 59.69 45.39
CA THR A 3 2.51 59.72 43.95
C THR A 3 3.70 60.15 43.11
N SER A 4 3.84 59.63 41.87
CA SER A 4 4.34 60.47 40.77
C SER A 4 3.97 59.90 39.39
N THR A 5 3.48 60.80 38.56
CA THR A 5 3.00 60.66 37.18
C THR A 5 3.99 61.41 36.28
N ALA A 6 4.35 60.88 35.11
CA ALA A 6 4.80 61.71 33.98
C ALA A 6 4.73 60.99 32.62
N ILE A 7 3.99 61.61 31.71
CA ILE A 7 3.95 61.50 30.24
C ILE A 7 4.35 62.92 29.73
N PRO A 8 4.62 63.27 28.45
CA PRO A 8 5.23 62.65 27.25
C PRO A 8 6.44 63.48 26.72
N CYS A 9 7.05 63.11 25.58
CA CYS A 9 7.54 64.12 24.62
C CYS A 9 7.56 63.61 23.17
N GLN A 10 6.78 64.26 22.30
CA GLN A 10 6.82 64.20 20.84
C GLN A 10 7.67 65.35 20.28
N ARG A 11 8.38 65.14 19.15
CA ARG A 11 8.66 66.13 18.07
C ARG A 11 9.13 65.35 16.82
N ARG A 12 8.31 65.23 15.77
CA ARG A 12 8.15 66.08 14.54
C ARG A 12 9.45 66.21 13.70
N ARG A 13 9.51 65.55 12.53
CA ARG A 13 9.27 66.04 11.12
C ARG A 13 10.42 66.93 10.60
N ALA A 14 10.91 66.92 9.35
CA ALA A 14 10.70 66.24 8.05
C ALA A 14 11.89 66.73 7.15
N PRO A 15 11.84 66.87 5.80
CA PRO A 15 11.37 66.01 4.70
C PRO A 15 12.50 65.72 3.68
N GLY A 16 12.27 64.77 2.76
CA GLY A 16 13.09 64.59 1.57
C GLY A 16 12.23 64.12 0.40
N ALA A 17 11.86 65.07 -0.47
CA ALA A 17 11.12 64.87 -1.72
C ALA A 17 11.94 63.96 -2.68
N ALA A 18 11.32 62.91 -3.20
CA ALA A 18 10.67 62.84 -4.52
C ALA A 18 11.59 62.32 -5.62
N LEU A 19 11.23 61.18 -6.21
CA LEU A 19 11.26 60.95 -7.65
C LEU A 19 10.41 59.72 -7.98
N SER A 20 9.30 60.01 -8.63
CA SER A 20 8.42 59.13 -9.35
C SER A 20 9.14 58.41 -10.49
N LEU A 21 8.95 57.10 -10.61
CA LEU A 21 9.03 56.41 -11.90
C LEU A 21 7.86 55.42 -11.99
N SER A 22 6.82 55.85 -12.71
CA SER A 22 5.72 55.00 -13.15
C SER A 22 6.24 54.05 -14.22
N LEU A 23 6.40 52.77 -13.88
CA LEU A 23 6.55 51.70 -14.88
C LEU A 23 5.25 50.89 -14.89
N LEU A 24 4.38 51.30 -15.81
CA LEU A 24 3.39 50.43 -16.44
C LEU A 24 4.16 49.31 -17.18
N LEU A 25 4.23 48.13 -16.58
CA LEU A 25 4.40 46.89 -17.33
C LEU A 25 3.18 46.01 -17.06
N GLY A 26 2.31 45.95 -18.07
CA GLY A 26 1.33 44.88 -18.21
C GLY A 26 2.07 43.56 -18.39
N ALA A 27 2.03 42.73 -17.36
CA ALA A 27 2.25 41.30 -17.52
C ALA A 27 0.88 40.64 -17.56
N LEU A 28 0.48 40.25 -18.77
CA LEU A 28 -0.47 39.15 -18.99
C LEU A 28 0.08 37.95 -18.21
N LEU A 29 -0.42 37.73 -17.00
CA LEU A 29 -0.25 36.45 -16.34
C LEU A 29 -1.10 35.46 -17.15
N PRO A 30 -0.51 34.46 -17.81
CA PRO A 30 -1.30 33.32 -18.22
C PRO A 30 -1.88 32.73 -16.94
N SER A 31 -3.21 32.78 -16.82
CA SER A 31 -3.96 31.92 -15.94
C SER A 31 -3.41 30.51 -16.10
N ALA A 32 -2.66 30.03 -15.11
CA ALA A 32 -2.13 28.68 -15.10
C ALA A 32 -3.32 27.72 -15.28
N PRO A 33 -3.42 27.01 -16.40
CA PRO A 33 -4.49 26.04 -16.54
C PRO A 33 -4.11 24.81 -15.73
N ALA A 34 -5.06 24.32 -14.94
CA ALA A 34 -5.31 22.89 -14.76
C ALA A 34 -4.17 21.99 -14.21
N LEU A 35 -3.46 22.40 -13.15
CA LEU A 35 -2.74 21.43 -12.30
C LEU A 35 -3.57 20.94 -11.10
N ALA A 36 -4.59 21.68 -10.69
CA ALA A 36 -5.53 21.25 -9.65
C ALA A 36 -6.68 20.37 -10.20
N ASP A 37 -6.96 20.44 -11.50
CA ASP A 37 -8.05 19.67 -12.14
C ASP A 37 -7.61 18.27 -12.61
N ALA A 38 -6.30 18.02 -12.77
CA ALA A 38 -5.78 16.72 -13.20
C ALA A 38 -5.84 15.64 -12.10
N GLU A 39 -5.86 16.00 -10.81
CA GLU A 39 -6.09 15.06 -9.71
C GLU A 39 -7.58 14.77 -9.46
N ARG A 40 -8.49 15.57 -10.01
CA ARG A 40 -9.95 15.35 -9.95
C ARG A 40 -10.53 14.66 -11.18
N GLN A 41 -9.75 14.49 -12.24
CA GLN A 41 -10.23 13.92 -13.49
C GLN A 41 -9.78 12.46 -13.65
N ALA A 42 -10.80 11.59 -13.61
CA ALA A 42 -10.80 10.16 -13.87
C ALA A 42 -10.31 9.26 -12.73
N THR A 43 -11.18 9.09 -11.74
CA THR A 43 -11.42 7.78 -11.08
C THR A 43 -11.83 6.68 -12.09
N ALA A 44 -11.57 6.79 -13.40
CA ALA A 44 -12.05 5.82 -14.38
C ALA A 44 -11.55 4.40 -14.05
N SER A 45 -12.49 3.46 -13.96
CA SER A 45 -12.15 2.03 -13.88
C SER A 45 -11.43 1.62 -15.18
N LEU A 46 -10.53 0.66 -15.07
CA LEU A 46 -9.93 0.04 -16.25
C LEU A 46 -11.01 -0.65 -17.06
N ALA A 47 -11.05 -0.39 -18.37
CA ALA A 47 -11.88 -1.15 -19.29
C ALA A 47 -11.40 -2.61 -19.32
N PRO A 48 -12.28 -3.60 -19.52
CA PRO A 48 -11.91 -5.02 -19.54
C PRO A 48 -10.71 -5.36 -20.45
N SER A 49 -10.65 -4.75 -21.63
CA SER A 49 -9.55 -4.96 -22.59
C SER A 49 -8.20 -4.45 -22.07
N GLN A 50 -8.20 -3.49 -21.16
CA GLN A 50 -6.98 -2.90 -20.59
C GLN A 50 -6.36 -3.79 -19.50
N LEU A 51 -7.06 -4.83 -19.01
CA LEU A 51 -6.47 -5.76 -18.05
C LEU A 51 -5.49 -6.74 -18.68
N VAL A 52 -5.61 -7.02 -19.98
CA VAL A 52 -4.71 -7.95 -20.67
C VAL A 52 -3.27 -7.47 -20.58
N GLY A 53 -2.37 -8.34 -20.09
CA GLY A 53 -0.97 -8.00 -19.87
C GLY A 53 -0.70 -7.29 -18.53
N LEU A 54 -1.69 -7.21 -17.65
CA LEU A 54 -1.56 -6.70 -16.29
C LEU A 54 -1.67 -7.83 -15.25
N ASP A 55 -0.91 -7.66 -14.18
CA ASP A 55 -0.98 -8.39 -12.93
C ASP A 55 -1.82 -7.56 -11.94
N LEU A 56 -2.90 -8.14 -11.42
CA LEU A 56 -3.63 -7.63 -10.26
C LEU A 56 -3.07 -8.29 -9.01
N ASN A 57 -2.47 -7.49 -8.14
CA ASN A 57 -1.93 -7.93 -6.86
C ASN A 57 -3.03 -7.80 -5.80
N LEU A 58 -3.64 -8.90 -5.40
CA LEU A 58 -4.75 -8.96 -4.45
C LEU A 58 -4.21 -9.23 -3.04
N GLN A 59 -4.06 -8.19 -2.23
CA GLN A 59 -3.68 -8.30 -0.82
C GLN A 59 -4.85 -8.85 -0.01
N ILE A 60 -4.60 -9.90 0.78
CA ILE A 60 -5.61 -10.55 1.61
C ILE A 60 -5.59 -9.96 3.02
N GLU A 61 -6.69 -9.35 3.42
CA GLU A 61 -6.84 -8.69 4.73
C GLU A 61 -7.94 -9.34 5.57
N LYS A 62 -8.95 -9.91 4.92
CA LYS A 62 -10.10 -10.56 5.58
C LYS A 62 -10.53 -11.80 4.81
N VAL A 63 -10.88 -12.84 5.56
CA VAL A 63 -11.48 -14.08 5.05
C VAL A 63 -12.68 -14.47 5.91
N ALA A 64 -13.78 -14.87 5.28
CA ALA A 64 -14.99 -15.27 5.98
C ALA A 64 -15.77 -16.38 5.23
N PRO A 65 -16.09 -17.53 5.87
CA PRO A 65 -15.54 -18.03 7.12
C PRO A 65 -14.07 -18.44 6.95
N ALA A 66 -13.35 -18.59 8.06
CA ALA A 66 -11.97 -19.10 8.06
C ALA A 66 -11.96 -20.55 7.51
N ALA A 67 -11.55 -20.69 6.26
CA ALA A 67 -11.53 -21.95 5.52
C ALA A 67 -10.09 -22.32 5.14
N ALA A 68 -9.91 -23.45 4.44
CA ALA A 68 -8.63 -23.89 3.86
C ALA A 68 -8.12 -23.00 2.69
N LEU A 69 -8.59 -21.75 2.64
CA LEU A 69 -8.22 -20.74 1.66
C LEU A 69 -7.01 -19.94 2.16
N PRO A 70 -6.27 -19.28 1.25
CA PRO A 70 -5.31 -18.26 1.63
C PRO A 70 -5.95 -17.23 2.58
N ASN A 71 -5.34 -17.02 3.75
CA ASN A 71 -5.88 -16.14 4.79
C ASN A 71 -5.02 -14.90 5.09
N GLN A 72 -3.87 -14.78 4.43
CA GLN A 72 -2.97 -13.64 4.48
C GLN A 72 -2.11 -13.58 3.22
N GLY A 73 -1.26 -12.56 3.10
CA GLY A 73 -0.35 -12.42 1.97
C GLY A 73 -1.01 -11.83 0.72
N VAL A 74 -0.59 -12.29 -0.45
CA VAL A 74 -1.03 -11.76 -1.75
C VAL A 74 -1.31 -12.88 -2.74
N ILE A 75 -2.37 -12.71 -3.54
CA ILE A 75 -2.60 -13.45 -4.78
C ILE A 75 -2.31 -12.51 -5.95
N VAL A 76 -1.36 -12.86 -6.82
CA VAL A 76 -1.13 -12.17 -8.08
C VAL A 76 -1.89 -12.89 -9.18
N LYS A 77 -2.87 -12.19 -9.77
CA LYS A 77 -3.66 -12.69 -10.89
C LYS A 77 -3.26 -11.99 -12.18
N ARG A 78 -2.81 -12.76 -13.16
CA ARG A 78 -2.39 -12.31 -14.48
C ARG A 78 -3.51 -12.51 -15.48
N TYR A 79 -3.90 -11.44 -16.16
CA TYR A 79 -4.88 -11.51 -17.23
C TYR A 79 -4.19 -11.65 -18.58
N LEU A 80 -4.56 -12.72 -19.28
CA LEU A 80 -4.06 -13.06 -20.61
C LEU A 80 -5.12 -12.70 -21.66
N ALA A 81 -4.71 -12.75 -22.92
CA ALA A 81 -5.62 -12.62 -24.05
C ALA A 81 -6.70 -13.72 -24.03
N GLN A 82 -7.77 -13.52 -24.79
CA GLN A 82 -8.83 -14.51 -25.00
C GLN A 82 -9.60 -14.90 -23.71
N GLY A 83 -9.63 -14.03 -22.70
CA GLY A 83 -10.40 -14.29 -21.48
C GLY A 83 -9.76 -15.33 -20.55
N LEU A 84 -8.45 -15.55 -20.65
CA LEU A 84 -7.71 -16.50 -19.82
C LEU A 84 -6.95 -15.81 -18.69
N TRP A 85 -6.79 -16.46 -17.55
CA TRP A 85 -6.01 -15.95 -16.44
C TRP A 85 -5.12 -17.03 -15.82
N THR A 86 -4.02 -16.60 -15.20
CA THR A 86 -3.22 -17.42 -14.29
C THR A 86 -3.08 -16.71 -12.96
N SER A 87 -2.85 -17.46 -11.87
CA SER A 87 -2.59 -16.88 -10.57
C SER A 87 -1.50 -17.64 -9.81
N GLN A 88 -0.82 -16.90 -8.95
CA GLN A 88 0.11 -17.42 -7.96
C GLN A 88 0.01 -16.58 -6.69
N GLY A 89 0.32 -17.15 -5.54
CA GLY A 89 0.31 -16.40 -4.29
C GLY A 89 1.45 -16.77 -3.35
N ALA A 90 1.61 -15.98 -2.30
CA ALA A 90 2.50 -16.25 -1.18
C ALA A 90 2.06 -15.49 0.08
N GLY A 91 2.60 -15.90 1.22
CA GLY A 91 2.31 -15.34 2.54
C GLY A 91 1.26 -16.15 3.26
N GLY A 92 1.67 -17.17 4.01
CA GLY A 92 0.79 -18.07 4.75
C GLY A 92 0.38 -19.33 3.97
N PRO A 93 -0.44 -20.19 4.60
CA PRO A 93 -0.89 -21.45 4.01
C PRO A 93 -1.96 -21.24 2.93
N GLY A 94 -2.23 -22.28 2.14
CA GLY A 94 -3.38 -22.33 1.23
C GLY A 94 -3.16 -21.70 -0.15
N HIS A 95 -2.06 -20.97 -0.37
CA HIS A 95 -1.71 -20.44 -1.70
C HIS A 95 -1.42 -21.57 -2.69
N ARG A 96 -1.99 -21.48 -3.89
CA ARG A 96 -1.81 -22.44 -4.98
C ARG A 96 -1.65 -21.70 -6.29
N GLN A 97 -0.91 -22.29 -7.22
CA GLN A 97 -0.98 -21.86 -8.61
C GLN A 97 -2.31 -22.31 -9.20
N ALA A 98 -2.95 -21.45 -9.98
CA ALA A 98 -4.18 -21.76 -10.67
C ALA A 98 -4.23 -21.07 -12.04
N SER A 99 -5.11 -21.58 -12.89
CA SER A 99 -5.42 -20.98 -14.18
C SER A 99 -6.88 -21.24 -14.50
N GLY A 100 -7.46 -20.40 -15.34
CA GLY A 100 -8.82 -20.60 -15.80
C GLY A 100 -9.26 -19.53 -16.78
N SER A 101 -10.57 -19.50 -17.01
CA SER A 101 -11.22 -18.53 -17.88
C SER A 101 -11.98 -17.51 -17.03
N TYR A 102 -12.15 -16.30 -17.57
CA TYR A 102 -12.87 -15.22 -16.91
C TYR A 102 -13.83 -14.51 -17.88
N GLN A 103 -14.87 -13.92 -17.30
CA GLN A 103 -15.72 -12.94 -17.96
C GLN A 103 -15.69 -11.65 -17.12
N LEU A 104 -15.47 -10.52 -17.78
CA LEU A 104 -15.46 -9.20 -17.15
C LEU A 104 -16.69 -8.41 -17.59
N ARG A 105 -17.29 -7.70 -16.64
CA ARG A 105 -18.35 -6.72 -16.90
C ARG A 105 -18.15 -5.49 -16.04
N HIS A 106 -18.56 -4.34 -16.56
CA HIS A 106 -18.65 -3.14 -15.73
C HIS A 106 -19.81 -3.29 -14.74
N GLY A 107 -19.53 -3.04 -13.46
CA GLY A 107 -20.53 -3.07 -12.38
C GLY A 107 -21.13 -1.69 -12.05
N GLY A 108 -20.67 -0.65 -12.74
CA GLY A 108 -20.98 0.75 -12.47
C GLY A 108 -19.72 1.62 -12.61
N ASP A 109 -19.85 2.90 -12.26
CA ASP A 109 -18.72 3.81 -12.19
C ASP A 109 -17.73 3.28 -11.15
N HIS A 110 -16.46 3.16 -11.56
CA HIS A 110 -15.37 2.70 -10.69
C HIS A 110 -15.45 1.23 -10.26
N MET A 111 -16.31 0.43 -10.90
CA MET A 111 -16.48 -0.98 -10.55
C MET A 111 -16.25 -1.90 -11.74
N LEU A 112 -15.50 -2.97 -11.49
CA LEU A 112 -15.34 -4.08 -12.41
C LEU A 112 -15.72 -5.37 -11.70
N GLU A 113 -16.57 -6.16 -12.35
CA GLU A 113 -16.94 -7.49 -11.86
C GLU A 113 -16.37 -8.55 -12.78
N GLU A 114 -15.66 -9.49 -12.17
CA GLU A 114 -15.11 -10.67 -12.80
C GLU A 114 -15.91 -11.90 -12.36
N ARG A 115 -16.16 -12.79 -13.30
CA ARG A 115 -16.63 -14.15 -13.02
C ARG A 115 -15.60 -15.14 -13.57
N SER A 116 -15.06 -15.99 -12.70
CA SER A 116 -14.27 -17.13 -13.14
C SER A 116 -15.21 -18.24 -13.57
N VAL A 117 -14.97 -18.82 -14.73
CA VAL A 117 -15.80 -19.90 -15.30
C VAL A 117 -14.98 -21.15 -15.54
N ASP A 118 -15.61 -22.32 -15.40
CA ASP A 118 -15.04 -23.59 -15.85
C ASP A 118 -15.26 -23.83 -17.36
N ASP A 119 -14.80 -24.99 -17.85
CA ASP A 119 -14.92 -25.37 -19.28
C ASP A 119 -16.38 -25.51 -19.75
N SER A 120 -17.33 -25.69 -18.82
CA SER A 120 -18.77 -25.73 -19.11
C SER A 120 -19.41 -24.33 -19.10
N GLY A 121 -18.64 -23.29 -18.79
CA GLY A 121 -19.11 -21.91 -18.65
C GLY A 121 -19.82 -21.63 -17.32
N GLN A 122 -19.81 -22.57 -16.37
CA GLN A 122 -20.40 -22.38 -15.04
C GLN A 122 -19.50 -21.51 -14.17
N ALA A 123 -20.10 -20.58 -13.43
CA ALA A 123 -19.36 -19.64 -12.59
C ALA A 123 -18.85 -20.34 -11.33
N GLN A 124 -17.53 -20.38 -11.17
CA GLN A 124 -16.83 -20.97 -10.03
C GLN A 124 -16.54 -19.95 -8.92
N SER A 125 -16.32 -18.69 -9.30
CA SER A 125 -16.14 -17.58 -8.37
C SER A 125 -16.51 -16.26 -9.00
N SER A 126 -16.78 -15.25 -8.18
CA SER A 126 -16.93 -13.87 -8.62
C SER A 126 -16.05 -12.94 -7.82
N THR A 127 -15.42 -11.98 -8.49
CA THR A 127 -14.60 -10.95 -7.85
C THR A 127 -15.14 -9.58 -8.25
N ARG A 128 -15.37 -8.72 -7.26
CA ARG A 128 -15.71 -7.32 -7.47
C ARG A 128 -14.50 -6.48 -7.12
N TYR A 129 -14.07 -5.65 -8.07
CA TYR A 129 -13.05 -4.63 -7.89
C TYR A 129 -13.72 -3.26 -7.81
N SER A 130 -13.42 -2.52 -6.75
CA SER A 130 -13.84 -1.13 -6.55
C SER A 130 -12.60 -0.25 -6.63
N PHE A 131 -12.48 0.53 -7.70
CA PHE A 131 -11.32 1.37 -7.98
C PHE A 131 -11.42 2.67 -7.18
N GLU A 132 -10.39 2.94 -6.39
CA GLU A 132 -10.20 4.24 -5.73
C GLU A 132 -9.35 5.16 -6.60
N HIS A 133 -8.50 4.56 -7.44
CA HIS A 133 -7.68 5.22 -8.46
C HIS A 133 -7.34 4.23 -9.59
N PRO A 134 -6.82 4.67 -10.75
CA PRO A 134 -6.64 3.80 -11.91
C PRO A 134 -5.75 2.56 -11.71
N ARG A 135 -4.91 2.55 -10.67
CA ARG A 135 -3.96 1.45 -10.38
C ARG A 135 -4.26 0.67 -9.12
N GLY A 136 -5.47 0.76 -8.57
CA GLY A 136 -5.82 0.04 -7.34
C GLY A 136 -7.06 0.54 -6.63
N GLY A 137 -7.37 -0.13 -5.54
CA GLY A 137 -8.55 0.10 -4.72
C GLY A 137 -8.82 -1.12 -3.86
N THR A 138 -10.09 -1.48 -3.68
CA THR A 138 -10.52 -2.62 -2.86
C THR A 138 -11.12 -3.73 -3.70
N TRP A 139 -11.04 -4.96 -3.20
CA TRP A 139 -11.63 -6.12 -3.87
C TRP A 139 -12.36 -7.02 -2.87
N VAL A 140 -13.38 -7.71 -3.38
CA VAL A 140 -14.10 -8.76 -2.67
C VAL A 140 -14.31 -9.93 -3.63
N GLN A 141 -13.83 -11.11 -3.27
CA GLN A 141 -14.08 -12.35 -4.00
C GLN A 141 -15.06 -13.23 -3.23
N SER A 142 -16.08 -13.69 -3.91
CA SER A 142 -17.03 -14.70 -3.45
C SER A 142 -16.71 -16.04 -4.11
N LEU A 143 -16.53 -17.07 -3.28
CA LEU A 143 -16.25 -18.46 -3.66
C LEU A 143 -17.40 -19.35 -3.22
N ASN A 144 -17.54 -20.52 -3.85
CA ASN A 144 -18.51 -21.55 -3.46
C ASN A 144 -19.93 -20.96 -3.32
N HIS A 145 -20.38 -20.23 -4.35
CA HIS A 145 -21.67 -19.54 -4.37
C HIS A 145 -21.89 -18.55 -3.22
N GLY A 146 -20.81 -17.90 -2.76
CA GLY A 146 -20.86 -16.88 -1.70
C GLY A 146 -20.73 -17.42 -0.28
N GLN A 147 -20.54 -18.73 -0.12
CA GLN A 147 -20.28 -19.34 1.19
C GLN A 147 -18.94 -18.90 1.79
N GLN A 148 -17.99 -18.50 0.94
CA GLN A 148 -16.67 -18.04 1.35
C GLN A 148 -16.32 -16.72 0.66
N GLN A 149 -15.67 -15.83 1.39
CA GLN A 149 -15.26 -14.52 0.92
C GLN A 149 -13.81 -14.22 1.30
N LEU A 150 -13.07 -13.65 0.35
CA LEU A 150 -11.80 -12.98 0.60
C LEU A 150 -11.94 -11.52 0.23
N SER A 151 -11.25 -10.65 0.96
CA SER A 151 -11.21 -9.22 0.62
C SER A 151 -9.94 -8.55 1.12
N GLY A 152 -9.67 -7.38 0.54
CA GLY A 152 -8.59 -6.49 0.91
C GLY A 152 -8.37 -5.43 -0.16
N HIS A 153 -7.15 -4.92 -0.24
CA HIS A 153 -6.76 -3.97 -1.28
C HIS A 153 -6.11 -4.66 -2.47
N PHE A 154 -6.17 -4.02 -3.64
CA PHE A 154 -5.45 -4.45 -4.82
C PHE A 154 -4.63 -3.33 -5.44
N THR A 155 -3.56 -3.71 -6.12
CA THR A 155 -2.85 -2.84 -7.05
C THR A 155 -2.71 -3.49 -8.42
N VAL A 156 -2.43 -2.67 -9.43
CA VAL A 156 -2.25 -3.12 -10.81
C VAL A 156 -0.83 -2.81 -11.25
N ALA A 157 -0.17 -3.79 -11.88
CA ALA A 157 1.15 -3.65 -12.45
C ALA A 157 1.29 -4.38 -13.79
N PRO A 158 2.24 -4.00 -14.66
CA PRO A 158 2.51 -4.76 -15.88
C PRO A 158 2.99 -6.19 -15.57
N SER A 159 2.46 -7.18 -16.29
CA SER A 159 2.88 -8.59 -16.16
C SER A 159 4.28 -8.87 -16.70
N GLN A 160 4.70 -8.09 -17.69
CA GLN A 160 6.02 -8.14 -18.32
C GLN A 160 6.64 -6.75 -18.29
N PRO A 161 7.04 -6.26 -17.10
CA PRO A 161 7.61 -4.93 -16.96
C PRO A 161 8.97 -4.86 -17.67
N GLY A 162 9.27 -3.73 -18.30
CA GLY A 162 10.66 -3.39 -18.62
C GLY A 162 11.48 -3.17 -17.35
N PRO A 163 12.83 -3.13 -17.42
CA PRO A 163 13.68 -2.97 -16.24
C PRO A 163 13.32 -1.77 -15.35
N ALA A 164 12.97 -0.63 -15.96
CA ALA A 164 12.57 0.59 -15.24
C ALA A 164 11.23 0.47 -14.48
N GLN A 165 10.40 -0.51 -14.83
CA GLN A 165 9.10 -0.77 -14.21
C GLN A 165 9.16 -1.90 -13.18
N GLN A 166 10.31 -2.57 -13.04
CA GLN A 166 10.54 -3.61 -12.05
C GLN A 166 10.97 -2.97 -10.73
N LEU A 167 9.98 -2.49 -9.98
CA LEU A 167 10.17 -1.74 -8.75
C LEU A 167 10.51 -2.62 -7.55
N ALA A 168 9.88 -3.79 -7.44
CA ALA A 168 10.15 -4.71 -6.34
C ALA A 168 11.53 -5.39 -6.53
N PRO A 169 12.44 -5.31 -5.54
CA PRO A 169 13.74 -5.97 -5.61
C PRO A 169 13.56 -7.49 -5.52
N ALA A 170 14.58 -8.22 -5.97
CA ALA A 170 14.60 -9.68 -5.88
C ALA A 170 14.78 -10.19 -4.43
N SER A 171 15.39 -9.37 -3.56
CA SER A 171 15.66 -9.69 -2.16
C SER A 171 15.78 -8.41 -1.32
N ASN A 172 15.51 -8.53 -0.02
CA ASN A 172 15.81 -7.49 0.98
C ASN A 172 17.23 -7.61 1.56
N ALA A 173 18.00 -8.64 1.21
CA ALA A 173 19.34 -8.87 1.75
C ALA A 173 20.27 -7.66 1.56
N GLY A 174 20.91 -7.21 2.64
CA GLY A 174 21.82 -6.05 2.62
C GLY A 174 21.10 -4.70 2.60
N LEU A 175 19.79 -4.67 2.83
CA LEU A 175 19.02 -3.43 2.94
C LEU A 175 18.64 -3.14 4.39
N HIS A 176 18.46 -1.85 4.65
CA HIS A 176 17.60 -1.34 5.69
C HIS A 176 16.22 -1.02 5.11
N VAL A 177 15.18 -1.28 5.89
CA VAL A 177 13.80 -0.89 5.59
C VAL A 177 13.26 -0.11 6.77
N ALA A 178 12.97 1.18 6.57
CA ALA A 178 12.34 2.03 7.56
C ALA A 178 10.81 1.94 7.38
N LEU A 179 10.14 1.19 8.25
CA LEU A 179 8.69 1.05 8.27
C LEU A 179 8.07 2.14 9.14
N ILE A 180 7.23 2.99 8.55
CA ILE A 180 6.41 3.95 9.29
C ILE A 180 5.02 3.35 9.49
N ILE A 181 4.61 3.16 10.74
CA ILE A 181 3.28 2.67 11.11
C ILE A 181 2.28 3.82 10.97
N LYS A 182 1.33 3.68 10.04
CA LYS A 182 0.23 4.64 9.84
C LYS A 182 -1.06 4.17 10.49
N GLN A 183 -1.27 2.87 10.55
CA GLN A 183 -2.45 2.27 11.15
C GLN A 183 -2.09 0.94 11.81
N ALA A 184 -2.76 0.65 12.93
CA ALA A 184 -2.73 -0.64 13.60
C ALA A 184 -4.17 -1.01 14.00
N LEU A 185 -4.58 -2.25 13.71
CA LEU A 185 -5.88 -2.80 14.07
C LEU A 185 -5.66 -4.08 14.86
N ALA A 186 -6.18 -4.14 16.08
CA ALA A 186 -6.11 -5.33 16.94
C ALA A 186 -7.49 -5.54 17.59
N PRO A 187 -8.38 -6.33 16.97
CA PRO A 187 -9.78 -6.42 17.41
C PRO A 187 -9.96 -7.06 18.79
N THR A 188 -8.96 -7.81 19.27
CA THR A 188 -9.02 -8.57 20.52
C THR A 188 -8.08 -8.03 21.61
N LEU A 189 -7.28 -7.00 21.32
CA LEU A 189 -6.31 -6.45 22.27
C LEU A 189 -6.76 -5.07 22.82
N PRO A 190 -6.56 -4.78 24.12
CA PRO A 190 -6.82 -3.46 24.67
C PRO A 190 -5.98 -2.37 24.00
N PRO A 191 -6.48 -1.11 23.90
CA PRO A 191 -5.66 0.00 23.45
C PRO A 191 -4.39 0.18 24.31
N GLY A 192 -3.27 0.57 23.67
CA GLY A 192 -2.02 0.90 24.36
C GLY A 192 -1.11 -0.29 24.69
N VAL A 193 -1.52 -1.53 24.42
CA VAL A 193 -0.67 -2.73 24.61
C VAL A 193 0.12 -3.13 23.36
N PHE A 194 -0.04 -2.37 22.27
CA PHE A 194 0.66 -2.55 21.00
C PHE A 194 0.98 -1.19 20.37
N PRO A 195 1.99 -1.09 19.49
CA PRO A 195 2.28 0.14 18.77
C PRO A 195 1.09 0.56 17.90
N SER A 196 0.58 1.79 18.05
CA SER A 196 -0.43 2.35 17.15
C SER A 196 0.18 3.30 16.10
N ALA A 197 1.41 3.74 16.33
CA ALA A 197 2.19 4.61 15.48
C ALA A 197 3.69 4.43 15.79
N GLY A 198 4.55 4.95 14.92
CA GLY A 198 5.99 4.97 15.13
C GLY A 198 6.76 4.51 13.91
N LEU A 199 8.04 4.24 14.13
CA LEU A 199 8.97 3.77 13.10
C LEU A 199 9.64 2.49 13.58
N VAL A 200 9.76 1.52 12.68
CA VAL A 200 10.56 0.31 12.89
C VAL A 200 11.61 0.24 11.80
N LEU A 201 12.88 0.28 12.19
CA LEU A 201 13.99 0.05 11.28
C LEU A 201 14.31 -1.45 11.26
N GLN A 202 14.05 -2.10 10.13
CA GLN A 202 14.43 -3.48 9.88
C GLN A 202 15.77 -3.50 9.14
N SER A 203 16.71 -4.32 9.60
CA SER A 203 18.01 -4.50 8.95
C SER A 203 18.20 -5.95 8.55
N TYR A 204 18.40 -6.19 7.26
CA TYR A 204 18.40 -7.52 6.67
C TYR A 204 19.82 -7.99 6.38
N ALA A 205 20.16 -9.18 6.88
CA ALA A 205 21.40 -9.87 6.55
C ALA A 205 21.18 -10.84 5.37
N ALA A 206 22.28 -11.20 4.70
CA ALA A 206 22.27 -12.12 3.57
C ALA A 206 22.05 -13.58 3.99
N ASP A 207 22.23 -13.90 5.28
CA ASP A 207 22.02 -15.24 5.85
C ASP A 207 20.55 -15.55 6.20
N GLY A 208 19.61 -14.65 5.84
CA GLY A 208 18.20 -14.81 6.14
C GLY A 208 17.80 -14.34 7.54
N THR A 209 18.69 -13.68 8.28
CA THR A 209 18.36 -13.04 9.56
C THR A 209 18.01 -11.57 9.41
N LEU A 210 17.20 -11.04 10.33
CA LEU A 210 16.94 -9.61 10.46
C LEU A 210 16.94 -9.13 11.91
N SER A 211 17.12 -7.84 12.08
CA SER A 211 16.96 -7.14 13.36
C SER A 211 15.97 -5.99 13.21
N PHE A 212 15.26 -5.69 14.29
CA PHE A 212 14.25 -4.65 14.39
C PHE A 212 14.70 -3.65 15.44
N GLN A 213 14.74 -2.38 15.08
CA GLN A 213 14.91 -1.29 16.01
C GLN A 213 13.63 -0.44 16.03
N GLY A 214 12.98 -0.41 17.18
CA GLY A 214 11.70 0.27 17.38
C GLY A 214 11.89 1.71 17.86
N PHE A 215 11.14 2.65 17.27
CA PHE A 215 11.12 4.06 17.66
C PHE A 215 9.68 4.52 17.90
N GLY A 216 9.41 4.98 19.11
CA GLY A 216 8.08 5.43 19.55
C GLY A 216 7.39 4.46 20.51
N PRO A 217 6.20 4.82 21.04
CA PRO A 217 5.54 4.08 22.10
C PRO A 217 5.18 2.64 21.71
N GLY A 218 5.44 1.70 22.61
CA GLY A 218 5.11 0.28 22.45
C GLY A 218 5.99 -0.49 21.47
N ASN A 219 6.86 0.18 20.71
CA ASN A 219 7.80 -0.51 19.83
C ASN A 219 8.90 -1.18 20.66
N ILE A 220 9.25 -2.39 20.28
CA ILE A 220 10.28 -3.18 20.93
C ILE A 220 11.36 -3.55 19.93
N ASN A 221 12.61 -3.62 20.42
CA ASN A 221 13.68 -4.20 19.63
C ASN A 221 13.48 -5.71 19.55
N SER A 222 13.84 -6.29 18.41
CA SER A 222 13.65 -7.72 18.16
C SER A 222 14.67 -8.22 17.16
N LYS A 223 14.75 -9.55 17.02
CA LYS A 223 15.51 -10.22 15.97
C LYS A 223 14.63 -11.29 15.34
N GLY A 224 15.06 -11.85 14.22
CA GLY A 224 14.28 -12.87 13.56
C GLY A 224 14.98 -13.50 12.37
N SER A 225 14.27 -14.43 11.75
CA SER A 225 14.55 -14.91 10.40
C SER A 225 13.47 -14.42 9.45
N TYR A 226 13.81 -14.24 8.17
CA TYR A 226 12.87 -13.92 7.11
C TYR A 226 13.08 -14.80 5.88
N SER A 227 11.99 -14.99 5.14
CA SER A 227 12.00 -15.32 3.72
C SER A 227 11.36 -14.16 2.96
N TYR A 228 11.85 -13.91 1.75
CA TYR A 228 11.33 -12.86 0.88
C TYR A 228 11.07 -13.43 -0.51
N LYS A 229 9.91 -13.08 -1.09
CA LYS A 229 9.53 -13.50 -2.44
C LYS A 229 8.90 -12.34 -3.19
N ARG A 230 9.55 -11.91 -4.27
CA ARG A 230 8.93 -11.04 -5.27
C ARG A 230 7.88 -11.81 -6.07
N LEU A 231 6.66 -11.30 -6.15
CA LEU A 231 5.55 -11.94 -6.87
C LEU A 231 5.18 -11.24 -8.18
N SER A 232 5.37 -9.92 -8.26
CA SER A 232 5.09 -9.11 -9.46
C SER A 232 6.08 -7.95 -9.58
N ALA A 233 5.86 -7.07 -10.56
CA ALA A 233 6.71 -5.92 -10.81
C ALA A 233 6.83 -4.96 -9.61
N ASN A 234 5.78 -4.84 -8.80
CA ASN A 234 5.70 -3.90 -7.69
C ASN A 234 5.27 -4.54 -6.37
N THR A 235 5.12 -5.86 -6.30
CA THR A 235 4.69 -6.53 -5.07
C THR A 235 5.63 -7.65 -4.68
N ALA A 236 5.93 -7.68 -3.38
CA ALA A 236 6.67 -8.76 -2.74
C ALA A 236 6.06 -9.10 -1.38
N VAL A 237 6.35 -10.32 -0.93
CA VAL A 237 5.90 -10.84 0.35
C VAL A 237 7.10 -11.26 1.17
N GLU A 238 7.06 -10.90 2.45
CA GLU A 238 7.97 -11.37 3.49
C GLU A 238 7.21 -12.24 4.48
N GLU A 239 7.82 -13.36 4.87
CA GLU A 239 7.38 -14.18 5.99
C GLU A 239 8.52 -14.25 7.00
N ALA A 240 8.24 -13.92 8.25
CA ALA A 240 9.27 -13.83 9.26
C ALA A 240 8.80 -14.32 10.62
N THR A 241 9.75 -14.74 11.44
CA THR A 241 9.53 -14.96 12.88
C THR A 241 10.21 -13.83 13.64
N GLN A 242 9.44 -13.05 14.39
CA GLN A 242 9.97 -11.99 15.25
C GLN A 242 10.11 -12.52 16.67
N THR A 243 11.32 -12.44 17.20
CA THR A 243 11.68 -12.83 18.56
C THR A 243 12.15 -11.61 19.35
N SER A 244 11.51 -11.41 20.49
CA SER A 244 11.88 -10.43 21.52
C SER A 244 12.05 -11.16 22.87
N ASP A 245 12.30 -10.41 23.94
CA ASP A 245 12.33 -10.97 25.29
C ASP A 245 10.94 -11.45 25.78
N PHE A 246 9.86 -11.06 25.10
CA PHE A 246 8.48 -11.34 25.53
C PHE A 246 7.77 -12.39 24.69
N PHE A 247 8.19 -12.58 23.43
CA PHE A 247 7.51 -13.47 22.50
C PHE A 247 8.42 -13.93 21.36
N SER A 248 8.01 -15.01 20.71
CA SER A 248 8.49 -15.42 19.39
C SER A 248 7.28 -15.75 18.52
N LEU A 249 6.92 -14.86 17.59
CA LEU A 249 5.68 -14.95 16.83
C LEU A 249 5.92 -14.67 15.34
N PRO A 250 5.23 -15.40 14.44
CA PRO A 250 5.30 -15.15 13.02
C PRO A 250 4.52 -13.91 12.57
N TYR A 251 4.94 -13.32 11.46
CA TYR A 251 4.13 -12.40 10.68
C TYR A 251 4.30 -12.64 9.18
N THR A 252 3.30 -12.20 8.42
CA THR A 252 3.39 -12.04 6.96
C THR A 252 3.28 -10.56 6.64
N MET A 253 4.22 -10.03 5.85
CA MET A 253 4.22 -8.66 5.39
C MET A 253 4.17 -8.60 3.87
N VAL A 254 3.33 -7.72 3.36
CA VAL A 254 3.16 -7.44 1.94
C VAL A 254 3.73 -6.06 1.67
N TYR A 255 4.67 -5.98 0.72
CA TYR A 255 5.21 -4.74 0.22
C TYR A 255 4.57 -4.39 -1.12
N THR A 256 4.13 -3.15 -1.26
CA THR A 256 3.67 -2.56 -2.53
C THR A 256 4.55 -1.37 -2.86
N PHE A 257 5.45 -1.56 -3.83
CA PHE A 257 6.44 -0.58 -4.26
C PHE A 257 5.79 0.48 -5.16
N LYS A 258 6.00 1.75 -4.81
CA LYS A 258 5.65 2.92 -5.65
C LYS A 258 6.85 3.45 -6.41
N THR A 259 8.03 3.28 -5.82
CA THR A 259 9.35 3.49 -6.43
C THR A 259 10.22 2.26 -6.13
N PRO A 260 11.43 2.14 -6.70
CA PRO A 260 12.34 1.03 -6.35
C PRO A 260 12.67 0.95 -4.86
N ASN A 261 12.60 2.08 -4.15
CA ASN A 261 13.05 2.20 -2.76
C ASN A 261 11.95 2.58 -1.78
N SER A 262 10.70 2.75 -2.22
CA SER A 262 9.64 3.21 -1.33
C SER A 262 8.26 2.76 -1.76
N GLY A 263 7.33 2.73 -0.80
CA GLY A 263 5.99 2.27 -1.06
C GLY A 263 5.13 2.18 0.18
N THR A 264 4.17 1.27 0.14
CA THR A 264 3.28 0.94 1.26
C THR A 264 3.49 -0.49 1.68
N TRP A 265 3.21 -0.78 2.95
CA TRP A 265 3.26 -2.13 3.48
C TRP A 265 2.02 -2.44 4.30
N TYR A 266 1.69 -3.72 4.36
CA TYR A 266 0.67 -4.29 5.22
C TYR A 266 1.25 -5.51 5.91
N GLN A 267 1.06 -5.63 7.22
CA GLN A 267 1.53 -6.77 7.99
C GLN A 267 0.36 -7.41 8.72
N ASN A 268 0.25 -8.71 8.57
CA ASN A 268 -0.58 -9.56 9.40
C ASN A 268 0.33 -10.24 10.44
N PHE A 269 0.27 -9.74 11.69
CA PHE A 269 1.06 -10.23 12.81
C PHE A 269 0.28 -11.28 13.60
N TYR A 270 0.88 -12.46 13.77
CA TYR A 270 0.32 -13.61 14.47
C TYR A 270 -1.12 -13.95 14.07
N ASN A 271 -1.34 -14.20 12.78
CA ASN A 271 -2.63 -14.66 12.21
C ASN A 271 -3.81 -13.73 12.54
N GLY A 272 -3.59 -12.42 12.50
CA GLY A 272 -4.61 -11.39 12.63
C GLY A 272 -4.73 -10.83 14.04
N LEU A 273 -3.84 -11.22 14.96
CA LEU A 273 -3.80 -10.62 16.29
C LEU A 273 -3.62 -9.10 16.21
N ILE A 274 -2.68 -8.67 15.37
CA ILE A 274 -2.50 -7.26 15.01
C ILE A 274 -2.29 -7.15 13.51
N GLN A 275 -2.97 -6.19 12.89
CA GLN A 275 -2.78 -5.83 11.49
C GLN A 275 -2.19 -4.43 11.45
N PHE A 276 -0.99 -4.30 10.88
CA PHE A 276 -0.33 -3.02 10.70
C PHE A 276 -0.36 -2.62 9.24
N SER A 277 -0.38 -1.31 8.97
CA SER A 277 -0.12 -0.79 7.64
C SER A 277 0.56 0.56 7.69
N GLY A 278 1.25 0.90 6.61
CA GLY A 278 1.86 2.21 6.47
C GLY A 278 2.74 2.36 5.25
N THR A 279 3.79 3.17 5.39
CA THR A 279 4.75 3.48 4.32
C THR A 279 6.13 2.98 4.67
N PHE A 280 6.95 2.73 3.66
CA PHE A 280 8.33 2.35 3.87
C PHE A 280 9.28 3.07 2.91
N ASP A 281 10.53 3.18 3.34
CA ASP A 281 11.69 3.54 2.54
C ASP A 281 12.79 2.49 2.73
N THR A 282 13.54 2.20 1.68
CA THR A 282 14.68 1.27 1.69
C THR A 282 15.97 1.99 1.33
N PHE A 283 17.06 1.55 1.96
CA PHE A 283 18.40 2.08 1.69
C PHE A 283 19.46 1.01 2.01
N PRO A 284 20.67 1.09 1.44
CA PRO A 284 21.74 0.13 1.72
C PRO A 284 22.08 0.07 3.21
N ARG A 285 22.44 -1.13 3.67
CA ARG A 285 22.99 -1.39 5.00
C ARG A 285 24.44 -0.94 5.17
#